data_AF-A0A1M6WJ66-F1
#
_entry.id   AF-A0A1M6WJ66-F1
#
_cell.length_a   1.000
_cell.length_b   1.000
_cell.length_c   1.000
_cell.angle_alpha   90.00
_cell.angle_beta   90.00
_cell.angle_gamma   90.00
#
_symmetry.space_group_name_H-M   'P 1'
#
loop_
_entity.id
_entity.type
_entity.pdbx_description
1 polymer ?
#
loop_
_entity_poly.entity_id
_entity_poly.type
_entity_poly.pdbx_seq_one_letter_code
_entity_poly.pdbx_strand_id
1 'polypeptide(L)' 'MDIEEIKHMLFHALTEESLAMRLDAAKSQQEVYEILQELSYFTLSMEEFQQGIKAMQEEA' A
#
# COMPACT_ATOMS: atom_id res chain seq x y z
N MET A 1 -8.49 -9.99 -4.04
CA MET A 1 -7.32 -10.46 -4.83
C MET A 1 -6.56 -11.53 -4.04
N ASP A 2 -5.70 -12.30 -4.69
CA ASP A 2 -4.78 -13.20 -3.96
C ASP A 2 -3.72 -12.40 -3.20
N ILE A 3 -3.21 -12.93 -2.08
CA ILE A 3 -2.27 -12.18 -1.21
C ILE A 3 -0.98 -11.80 -1.93
N GLU A 4 -0.51 -12.64 -2.86
CA GLU A 4 0.66 -12.34 -3.68
C GLU A 4 0.39 -11.13 -4.59
N GLU A 5 -0.78 -11.06 -5.24
CA GLU A 5 -1.15 -9.93 -6.08
C GLU A 5 -1.30 -8.63 -5.26
N ILE A 6 -1.92 -8.73 -4.08
CA ILE A 6 -2.04 -7.61 -3.13
C ILE A 6 -0.65 -7.09 -2.76
N LYS A 7 0.27 -7.97 -2.38
CA LYS A 7 1.64 -7.60 -2.02
C LYS A 7 2.38 -6.99 -3.20
N HIS A 8 2.25 -7.54 -4.40
CA HIS A 8 2.85 -6.97 -5.62
C HIS A 8 2.34 -5.55 -5.90
N MET A 9 1.04 -5.32 -5.79
CA MET A 9 0.45 -4.00 -5.98
C MET A 9 0.90 -3.02 -4.88
N LEU A 10 0.87 -3.44 -3.62
CA LEU A 10 1.35 -2.62 -2.49
C LEU A 10 2.82 -2.26 -2.65
N PHE A 11 3.67 -3.23 -3.02
CA PHE A 11 5.09 -2.97 -3.21
C PHE A 11 5.31 -1.94 -4.32
N HIS A 12 4.62 -2.08 -5.44
CA HIS A 12 4.73 -1.11 -6.53
C HIS A 12 4.23 0.28 -6.11
N ALA A 13 3.07 0.36 -5.46
CA ALA A 13 2.47 1.61 -5.02
C ALA A 13 3.28 2.31 -3.91
N LEU A 14 3.87 1.54 -2.98
CA LEU A 14 4.71 2.07 -1.90
C LEU A 14 6.11 2.51 -2.38
N THR A 15 6.57 2.00 -3.53
CA THR A 15 7.88 2.35 -4.12
C THR A 15 7.78 3.36 -5.26
N GLU A 16 6.58 3.87 -5.54
CA GLU A 16 6.39 4.95 -6.52
C GLU A 16 7.08 6.23 -6.06
N GLU A 17 8.04 6.69 -6.86
CA GLU A 17 8.76 7.95 -6.60
C GLU A 17 7.81 9.15 -6.52
N SER A 18 6.72 9.10 -7.28
CA SER A 18 5.63 10.08 -7.31
C SER A 18 5.01 10.32 -5.93
N LEU A 19 4.96 9.27 -5.10
CA LEU A 19 4.33 9.29 -3.77
C LEU A 19 5.34 9.23 -2.62
N ALA A 20 6.62 8.93 -2.89
CA ALA A 20 7.65 8.72 -1.87
C ALA A 20 7.71 9.82 -0.80
N MET A 21 7.67 11.09 -1.18
CA MET A 21 7.68 12.21 -0.22
C MET A 21 6.43 12.27 0.66
N ARG A 22 5.26 11.86 0.14
CA ARG A 22 4.00 11.88 0.88
C ARG A 22 3.89 10.66 1.79
N LEU A 23 4.33 9.50 1.30
CA LEU A 23 4.41 8.26 2.07
C LEU A 23 5.37 8.40 3.24
N ASP A 24 6.52 9.05 3.05
CA ASP A 24 7.47 9.34 4.14
C ASP A 24 6.88 10.28 5.20
N ALA A 25 6.05 11.23 4.78
CA ALA A 25 5.37 12.16 5.69
C ALA A 25 4.14 11.55 6.41
N ALA A 26 3.63 10.41 5.94
CA ALA A 26 2.45 9.75 6.49
C ALA A 26 2.74 9.19 7.90
N LYS A 27 1.88 9.49 8.87
CA LYS A 27 2.06 9.08 10.27
C LYS A 27 1.21 7.88 10.66
N SER A 28 0.37 7.40 9.75
CA SER A 28 -0.58 6.33 10.02
C SER A 28 -0.84 5.50 8.77
N GLN A 29 -1.19 4.22 8.99
CA GLN A 29 -1.59 3.31 7.90
C GLN A 29 -2.78 3.85 7.09
N GLN A 30 -3.68 4.59 7.74
CA GLN A 30 -4.81 5.23 7.07
C GLN A 30 -4.36 6.33 6.11
N GLU A 31 -3.42 7.20 6.52
CA GLU A 31 -2.88 8.24 5.63
C GLU A 31 -2.14 7.61 4.45
N VAL A 32 -1.37 6.54 4.68
CA VAL A 32 -0.72 5.78 3.61
C VAL A 32 -1.77 5.27 2.62
N TYR A 33 -2.83 4.62 3.10
CA TYR A 33 -3.91 4.12 2.24
C TYR A 33 -4.57 5.24 1.43
N GLU A 34 -4.88 6.38 2.04
CA GLU A 34 -5.46 7.53 1.33
C GLU A 34 -4.53 8.08 0.23
N ILE A 35 -3.22 8.11 0.48
CA ILE A 35 -2.22 8.51 -0.52
C ILE A 35 -2.17 7.50 -1.68
N LEU A 36 -2.18 6.20 -1.36
CA LEU A 36 -2.16 5.15 -2.38
C LEU A 36 -3.45 5.15 -3.23
N GLN A 37 -4.60 5.53 -2.65
CA GLN A 37 -5.87 5.65 -3.39
C GLN A 37 -5.86 6.73 -4.48
N GLU A 38 -4.89 7.66 -4.47
CA GLU A 38 -4.75 8.64 -5.56
C GLU A 38 -4.24 8.00 -6.86
N LEU A 39 -3.63 6.83 -6.77
CA LEU A 39 -3.16 6.07 -7.93
C LEU A 39 -4.35 5.45 -8.67
N SER A 40 -4.47 5.74 -9.95
CA SER A 40 -5.60 5.26 -10.76
C SER A 40 -5.67 3.73 -10.91
N TYR A 41 -4.56 3.03 -10.64
CA TYR A 41 -4.47 1.57 -10.67
C TYR A 41 -4.62 0.93 -9.29
N PHE A 42 -4.64 1.71 -8.20
CA PHE A 42 -4.75 1.18 -6.86
C PHE A 42 -6.21 0.88 -6.53
N THR A 43 -6.55 -0.40 -6.59
CA THR A 43 -7.93 -0.88 -6.40
C THR A 43 -8.13 -1.66 -5.10
N LEU A 44 -7.12 -1.71 -4.24
CA LEU A 44 -7.20 -2.45 -2.98
C LEU A 44 -8.19 -1.79 -2.05
N SER A 45 -9.05 -2.60 -1.45
CA SER A 45 -9.88 -2.19 -0.33
C SER A 45 -9.03 -2.02 0.93
N MET A 46 -9.55 -1.31 1.94
CA MET A 46 -8.86 -1.15 3.23
C MET A 46 -8.52 -2.51 3.88
N GLU A 47 -9.43 -3.48 3.80
CA GLU A 47 -9.17 -4.86 4.29
C GLU A 47 -8.02 -5.53 3.53
N GLU A 48 -7.99 -5.44 2.20
CA GLU A 48 -6.93 -6.02 1.36
C GLU A 48 -5.58 -5.34 1.62
N PHE A 49 -5.58 -4.00 1.74
CA PHE A 49 -4.41 -3.23 2.14
C PHE A 49 -3.87 -3.71 3.49
N GLN A 50 -4.73 -3.82 4.52
CA GLN A 50 -4.32 -4.30 5.83
C GLN A 50 -3.78 -5.73 5.80
N GLN A 51 -4.43 -6.63 5.05
CA GLN A 51 -3.97 -7.99 4.86
C GLN A 51 -2.59 -8.03 4.21
N GLY A 52 -2.37 -7.23 3.16
CA GLY A 52 -1.10 -7.15 2.46
C GLY A 52 0.02 -6.55 3.31
N ILE A 53 -0.24 -5.46 4.05
CA ILE A 53 0.72 -4.88 5.00
C ILE A 53 1.09 -5.90 6.07
N LYS A 54 0.12 -6.60 6.65
CA LYS A 54 0.37 -7.64 7.64
C LYS A 54 1.22 -8.78 7.07
N ALA A 55 0.88 -9.27 5.88
CA ALA A 55 1.66 -10.31 5.21
C ALA A 55 3.10 -9.86 4.88
N MET A 56 3.30 -8.59 4.54
CA MET A 56 4.65 -8.01 4.34
C MET A 56 5.44 -7.92 5.64
N GLN A 57 4.79 -7.63 6.78
CA GLN A 57 5.42 -7.59 8.09
C GLN A 57 5.76 -8.98 8.64
N GLU A 58 4.96 -10.00 8.33
CA GLU A 58 5.21 -11.38 8.76
C GLU A 58 6.38 -12.04 7.99
N GLU A 59 6.76 -11.52 6.83
CA GLU A 59 7.90 -12.00 6.03
C GLU A 59 9.18 -11.15 6.17
N ALA A 60 9.18 -10.11 7.01
CA ALA A 60 10.33 -9.21 7.28
C ALA A 60 11.01 -9.52 8.61
#